data_AF-A0A1F3SN40-F1
#
_entry.id   AF-A0A1F3SN40-F1
#
_cell.length_a   1.000
_cell.length_b   1.000
_cell.length_c   1.000
_cell.angle_alpha   90.00
_cell.angle_beta   90.00
_cell.angle_gamma   90.00
#
_symmetry.space_group_name_H-M   'P 1'
#
loop_
_entity.id
_entity.type
_entity.pdbx_description
1 polymer ?
#
loop_
_entity_poly.entity_id
_entity_poly.type
_entity_poly.pdbx_seq_one_letter_code
_entity_poly.pdbx_strand_id
1 'polypeptide(L)'
;MLIKLGLFVSLLVGCLNFAWAEVPSFPANCFQGKNYCSRSRVTNDQDERRIIRLEIFAQISKAKFANYEELRDLYFRFEDWPTYAARSVSILFTDSARQRGPEPEAATRHFAHYKTRAPWPLSYTEVIDLLEYQMLASTSPEVFAAEFSQVADFTSRKGLKYNTGQLHILDNQADHWLIYFYSDVIPAGEILPRVAAPYILRPMEDILRGMFAL
;
A
#
# COMPACT_ATOMS: atom_id res chain seq x y z
N MET A 1 -12.22 -55.30 38.73
CA MET A 1 -12.94 -54.26 37.96
C MET A 1 -11.94 -53.18 37.59
N LEU A 2 -11.30 -53.29 36.42
CA LEU A 2 -10.27 -52.35 35.94
C LEU A 2 -10.91 -51.41 34.92
N ILE A 3 -10.98 -50.12 35.25
CA ILE A 3 -11.44 -49.07 34.33
C ILE A 3 -10.20 -48.58 33.58
N LYS A 4 -10.10 -48.92 32.29
CA LYS A 4 -9.14 -48.33 31.35
C LYS A 4 -9.64 -46.93 30.97
N LEU A 5 -8.99 -45.89 31.49
CA LEU A 5 -9.15 -44.52 31.02
C LEU A 5 -8.28 -44.36 29.75
N GLY A 6 -8.92 -44.33 28.58
CA GLY A 6 -8.27 -43.96 27.32
C GLY A 6 -8.15 -42.44 27.22
N LEU A 7 -6.93 -41.92 27.31
CA LEU A 7 -6.63 -40.51 27.05
C LEU A 7 -6.63 -40.29 25.52
N PHE A 8 -7.68 -39.65 24.99
CA PHE A 8 -7.73 -39.20 23.61
C PHE A 8 -7.08 -37.81 23.54
N VAL A 9 -5.82 -37.75 23.12
CA VAL A 9 -5.14 -36.49 22.79
C VAL A 9 -5.46 -36.16 21.35
N SER A 10 -6.49 -35.34 21.14
CA SER A 10 -6.79 -34.74 19.84
C SER A 10 -5.77 -33.64 19.55
N LEU A 11 -4.74 -33.93 18.77
CA LEU A 11 -3.91 -32.92 18.13
C LEU A 11 -4.75 -32.15 17.10
N LEU A 12 -5.28 -31.00 17.51
CA LEU A 12 -5.72 -29.96 16.60
C LEU A 12 -4.49 -29.37 15.92
N VAL A 13 -4.13 -29.92 14.75
CA VAL A 13 -3.25 -29.25 13.81
C VAL A 13 -4.05 -28.09 13.23
N GLY A 14 -3.95 -26.93 13.88
CA GLY A 14 -4.42 -25.68 13.31
C GLY A 14 -3.59 -25.39 12.08
N CYS A 15 -4.17 -25.57 10.89
CA CYS A 15 -3.61 -25.04 9.66
C CYS A 15 -3.55 -23.52 9.79
N LEU A 16 -2.38 -22.99 10.14
CA LEU A 16 -2.06 -21.59 9.93
C LEU A 16 -2.13 -21.35 8.43
N ASN A 17 -3.20 -20.69 7.98
CA ASN A 17 -3.31 -20.21 6.61
C ASN A 17 -2.28 -19.10 6.43
N PHE A 18 -1.07 -19.48 6.03
CA PHE A 18 -0.08 -18.51 5.57
C PHE A 18 -0.60 -17.92 4.26
N ALA A 19 -0.99 -16.64 4.31
CA ALA A 19 -1.29 -15.87 3.12
C ALA A 19 0.02 -15.61 2.36
N TRP A 20 0.18 -16.28 1.22
CA TRP A 20 1.32 -16.07 0.33
C TRP A 20 1.01 -14.91 -0.61
N ALA A 21 1.95 -13.99 -0.78
CA ALA A 21 1.84 -12.94 -1.78
C ALA A 21 2.07 -13.52 -3.20
N GLU A 22 1.18 -13.18 -4.14
CA GLU A 22 1.38 -13.49 -5.55
C GLU A 22 2.29 -12.44 -6.19
N VAL A 23 3.36 -12.92 -6.84
CA VAL A 23 4.35 -12.07 -7.49
C VAL A 23 3.70 -11.25 -8.60
N PRO A 24 3.74 -9.91 -8.54
CA PRO A 24 3.10 -9.05 -9.52
C PRO A 24 3.80 -9.10 -10.89
N SER A 25 3.00 -9.06 -11.96
CA SER A 25 3.52 -8.96 -13.33
C SER A 25 3.78 -7.50 -13.74
N PHE A 26 5.00 -7.23 -14.19
CA PHE A 26 5.42 -5.90 -14.64
C PHE A 26 4.99 -5.64 -16.10
N PRO A 27 4.51 -4.43 -16.46
CA PRO A 27 4.19 -4.09 -17.84
C PRO A 27 5.43 -4.14 -18.75
N ALA A 28 5.31 -4.74 -19.94
CA ALA A 28 6.42 -5.02 -20.87
C ALA A 28 7.25 -3.81 -21.34
N ASN A 29 6.81 -2.58 -21.08
CA ASN A 29 7.51 -1.33 -21.46
C ASN A 29 7.65 -0.34 -20.30
N CYS A 30 7.46 -0.78 -19.05
CA CYS A 30 7.38 0.13 -17.90
C CYS A 30 8.63 1.00 -17.72
N PHE A 31 9.81 0.42 -17.96
CA PHE A 31 11.10 1.06 -17.68
C PHE A 31 11.84 1.53 -18.94
N GLN A 32 11.13 1.71 -20.06
CA GLN A 32 11.72 2.23 -21.28
C GLN A 32 11.89 3.76 -21.19
N GLY A 33 13.09 4.19 -20.81
CA GLY A 33 13.47 5.61 -20.72
C GLY A 33 13.02 6.33 -19.43
N LYS A 34 12.48 5.58 -18.46
CA LYS A 34 12.10 6.06 -17.12
C LYS A 34 12.32 4.95 -16.10
N ASN A 35 12.47 5.32 -14.83
CA ASN A 35 12.66 4.38 -13.73
C ASN A 35 11.35 4.01 -13.02
N TYR A 36 10.21 4.45 -13.55
CA TYR A 36 8.90 4.11 -13.01
C TYR A 36 7.81 4.21 -14.09
N CYS A 37 6.72 3.49 -13.87
CA CYS A 37 5.47 3.69 -14.57
C CYS A 37 4.30 3.48 -13.61
N SER A 38 3.14 3.96 -14.00
CA SER A 38 1.94 3.91 -13.17
C SER A 38 0.70 3.80 -14.05
N ARG A 39 -0.36 3.26 -13.49
CA ARG A 39 -1.67 3.21 -14.15
C ARG A 39 -2.78 3.20 -13.11
N SER A 40 -3.96 3.64 -13.53
CA SER A 40 -5.18 3.49 -12.77
C SER A 40 -6.23 2.77 -13.62
N ARG A 41 -7.00 1.87 -13.02
CA ARG A 41 -8.08 1.14 -13.67
C ARG A 41 -9.33 1.18 -12.80
N VAL A 42 -10.49 1.23 -13.44
CA VAL A 42 -11.76 1.06 -12.73
C VAL A 42 -12.22 -0.38 -12.93
N THR A 43 -12.35 -1.11 -11.83
CA THR A 43 -12.84 -2.50 -11.79
C THR A 43 -14.06 -2.58 -10.89
N ASN A 44 -14.73 -3.74 -10.89
CA ASN A 44 -15.73 -4.06 -9.88
C ASN A 44 -15.08 -4.99 -8.85
N ASP A 45 -15.41 -4.83 -7.58
CA ASP A 45 -15.08 -5.83 -6.57
C ASP A 45 -16.12 -6.96 -6.50
N GLN A 46 -15.97 -7.85 -5.51
CA GLN A 46 -16.88 -8.96 -5.29
C GLN A 46 -18.32 -8.52 -4.98
N ASP A 47 -18.49 -7.29 -4.48
CA ASP A 47 -19.79 -6.69 -4.15
C ASP A 47 -20.31 -5.78 -5.28
N GLU A 48 -19.74 -5.88 -6.49
CA GLU A 48 -20.03 -5.03 -7.65
C GLU A 48 -19.80 -3.53 -7.43
N ARG A 49 -19.07 -3.15 -6.38
CA ARG A 49 -18.69 -1.76 -6.15
C ARG A 49 -17.60 -1.38 -7.13
N ARG A 50 -17.73 -0.20 -7.72
CA ARG A 50 -16.70 0.34 -8.62
C ARG A 50 -15.49 0.81 -7.80
N ILE A 51 -14.40 0.08 -7.92
CA ILE A 51 -13.12 0.36 -7.29
C ILE A 51 -12.18 1.01 -8.29
N ILE A 52 -11.37 1.95 -7.81
CA ILE A 52 -10.23 2.49 -8.54
C ILE A 52 -8.98 1.75 -8.06
N ARG A 53 -8.43 0.89 -8.91
CA ARG A 53 -7.13 0.26 -8.69
C ARG A 53 -6.03 1.18 -9.19
N LEU A 54 -5.14 1.58 -8.30
CA LEU A 54 -3.90 2.30 -8.56
C LEU A 54 -2.76 1.30 -8.59
N GLU A 55 -1.88 1.40 -9.57
CA GLU A 55 -0.70 0.54 -9.68
C GLU A 55 0.50 1.44 -10.01
N ILE A 56 1.56 1.34 -9.21
CA ILE A 56 2.82 2.05 -9.41
C ILE A 56 3.94 1.03 -9.38
N PHE A 57 4.77 1.05 -10.41
CA PHE A 57 5.91 0.18 -10.59
C PHE A 57 7.16 1.07 -10.64
N ALA A 58 8.16 0.76 -9.84
CA ALA A 58 9.42 1.49 -9.83
C ALA A 58 10.62 0.52 -9.91
N GLN A 59 11.69 0.99 -10.54
CA GLN A 59 12.98 0.33 -10.61
C GLN A 59 14.01 1.24 -9.96
N ILE A 60 14.64 0.74 -8.89
CA ILE A 60 15.56 1.54 -8.07
C ILE A 60 16.93 0.88 -8.07
N SER A 61 17.98 1.64 -8.35
CA SER A 61 19.33 1.09 -8.37
C SER A 61 19.79 0.62 -6.99
N LYS A 62 20.39 -0.57 -6.93
CA LYS A 62 21.07 -1.10 -5.73
C LYS A 62 22.30 -0.27 -5.32
N ALA A 63 22.84 0.55 -6.22
CA ALA A 63 23.88 1.51 -5.88
C ALA A 63 23.37 2.63 -4.96
N LYS A 64 22.05 2.90 -4.97
CA LYS A 64 21.41 3.90 -4.10
C LYS A 64 20.94 3.33 -2.77
N PHE A 65 20.47 2.09 -2.78
CA PHE A 65 20.00 1.37 -1.59
C PHE A 65 20.62 -0.02 -1.58
N ALA A 66 21.46 -0.29 -0.58
CA ALA A 66 22.30 -1.49 -0.59
C ALA A 66 21.52 -2.78 -0.31
N ASN A 67 20.38 -2.66 0.38
CA ASN A 67 19.53 -3.77 0.81
C ASN A 67 18.04 -3.36 0.76
N TYR A 68 17.14 -4.34 0.86
CA TYR A 68 15.70 -4.08 0.78
C TYR A 68 15.16 -3.48 2.08
N GLU A 69 15.81 -3.71 3.22
CA GLU A 69 15.45 -3.15 4.51
C GLU A 69 15.50 -1.61 4.49
N GLU A 70 16.47 -1.01 3.81
CA GLU A 70 16.53 0.44 3.62
C GLU A 70 15.32 0.99 2.85
N LEU A 71 14.87 0.29 1.81
CA LEU A 71 13.68 0.66 1.02
C LEU A 71 12.41 0.51 1.85
N ARG A 72 12.28 -0.61 2.57
CA ARG A 72 11.19 -0.86 3.51
C ARG A 72 11.13 0.25 4.55
N ASP A 73 12.24 0.53 5.23
CA ASP A 73 12.30 1.51 6.31
C ASP A 73 12.05 2.93 5.78
N LEU A 74 12.47 3.24 4.55
CA LEU A 74 12.13 4.49 3.88
C LEU A 74 10.62 4.64 3.65
N TYR A 75 9.95 3.57 3.19
CA TYR A 75 8.51 3.57 2.98
C TYR A 75 7.72 3.76 4.28
N PHE A 76 8.11 3.03 5.34
CA PHE A 76 7.43 3.09 6.64
C PHE A 76 7.79 4.31 7.49
N ARG A 77 8.69 5.19 7.05
CA ARG A 77 8.94 6.50 7.67
C ARG A 77 7.80 7.46 7.34
N PHE A 78 6.63 7.18 7.91
CA PHE A 78 5.39 7.91 7.65
C PHE A 78 5.48 9.39 7.97
N GLU A 79 6.26 9.77 8.99
CA GLU A 79 6.53 11.15 9.38
C GLU A 79 7.20 11.96 8.26
N ASP A 80 7.94 11.29 7.37
CA ASP A 80 8.68 11.93 6.27
C ASP A 80 7.85 12.07 4.97
N TRP A 81 6.66 11.47 4.90
CA TRP A 81 5.78 11.56 3.71
C TRP A 81 5.46 12.99 3.27
N PRO A 82 5.21 13.96 4.19
CA PRO A 82 5.06 15.37 3.81
C PRO A 82 6.30 15.92 3.08
N THR A 83 7.50 15.50 3.48
CA THR A 83 8.76 15.91 2.83
C THR A 83 8.89 15.29 1.44
N TYR A 84 8.54 14.01 1.28
CA TYR A 84 8.54 13.35 -0.03
C TYR A 84 7.58 14.05 -1.01
N ALA A 85 6.44 14.53 -0.51
CA ALA A 85 5.45 15.26 -1.28
C ALA A 85 5.68 16.78 -1.36
N ALA A 86 6.76 17.34 -0.79
CA ALA A 86 6.92 18.78 -0.62
C ALA A 86 6.91 19.59 -1.94
N ARG A 87 7.28 18.96 -3.06
CA ARG A 87 7.26 19.57 -4.41
C ARG A 87 6.01 19.21 -5.21
N SER A 88 5.09 18.44 -4.64
CA SER A 88 3.85 18.08 -5.29
C SER A 88 2.90 19.26 -5.34
N VAL A 89 2.22 19.39 -6.48
CA VAL A 89 1.05 20.28 -6.59
C VAL A 89 -0.26 19.50 -6.45
N SER A 90 -0.19 18.16 -6.47
CA SER A 90 -1.35 17.27 -6.43
C SER A 90 -1.78 16.90 -5.01
N ILE A 91 -0.87 16.95 -4.05
CA ILE A 91 -1.13 16.66 -2.64
C ILE A 91 -0.47 17.69 -1.73
N LEU A 92 -1.15 18.02 -0.64
CA LEU A 92 -0.68 18.90 0.42
C LEU A 92 -0.92 18.20 1.75
N PHE A 93 0.14 17.77 2.43
CA PHE A 93 0.02 17.17 3.75
C PHE A 93 -0.27 18.23 4.81
N THR A 94 -1.19 17.91 5.70
CA THR A 94 -1.39 18.61 6.98
C THR A 94 -0.63 17.89 8.08
N ASP A 95 -0.73 16.55 8.12
CA ASP A 95 -0.09 15.71 9.13
C ASP A 95 0.12 14.30 8.58
N SER A 96 1.15 13.62 9.08
CA SER A 96 1.46 12.24 8.75
C SER A 96 2.29 11.64 9.87
N ALA A 97 1.86 10.51 10.42
CA ALA A 97 2.51 9.94 11.59
C ALA A 97 2.41 8.42 11.62
N ARG A 98 3.43 7.77 12.17
CA ARG A 98 3.35 6.38 12.59
C ARG A 98 2.59 6.29 13.91
N GLN A 99 1.60 5.42 13.94
CA GLN A 99 0.92 5.01 15.16
C GLN A 99 1.27 3.55 15.47
N ARG A 100 1.33 3.21 16.76
CA ARG A 100 1.47 1.82 17.18
C ARG A 100 0.17 1.08 16.89
N GLY A 101 0.27 -0.10 16.29
CA GLY A 101 -0.84 -1.04 16.21
C GLY A 101 -1.19 -1.62 17.59
N PRO A 102 -2.34 -2.31 17.71
CA PRO A 102 -2.78 -2.95 18.94
C PRO A 102 -1.87 -4.13 19.31
N GLU A 103 -1.22 -4.76 18.33
CA GLU A 103 -0.24 -5.82 18.55
C GLU A 103 1.19 -5.31 18.33
N PRO A 104 2.10 -5.44 19.33
CA PRO A 104 3.44 -4.87 19.26
C PRO A 104 4.34 -5.45 18.16
N GLU A 105 4.00 -6.63 17.62
CA GLU A 105 4.93 -7.42 16.82
C GLU A 105 4.52 -7.59 15.34
N ALA A 106 3.31 -7.22 14.93
CA ALA A 106 2.81 -7.54 13.59
C ALA A 106 2.20 -6.38 12.78
N ALA A 107 1.85 -5.26 13.42
CA ALA A 107 1.12 -4.19 12.75
C ALA A 107 1.67 -2.79 13.03
N THR A 108 1.99 -2.05 11.96
CA THR A 108 2.26 -0.61 12.05
C THR A 108 1.10 0.16 11.44
N ARG A 109 0.73 1.30 12.03
CA ARG A 109 -0.35 2.14 11.53
C ARG A 109 0.19 3.44 10.95
N HIS A 110 -0.41 3.87 9.85
CA HIS A 110 -0.14 5.17 9.22
C HIS A 110 -1.37 6.06 9.37
N PHE A 111 -1.22 7.12 10.16
CA PHE A 111 -2.17 8.22 10.13
C PHE A 111 -1.75 9.19 9.04
N ALA A 112 -2.67 9.53 8.14
CA ALA A 112 -2.43 10.50 7.07
C ALA A 112 -3.57 11.52 7.00
N HIS A 113 -3.22 12.80 7.08
CA HIS A 113 -4.13 13.92 6.85
C HIS A 113 -3.56 14.82 5.76
N TYR A 114 -4.25 14.89 4.64
CA TYR A 114 -3.82 15.69 3.49
C TYR A 114 -4.99 16.22 2.67
N LYS A 115 -4.68 17.13 1.77
CA LYS A 115 -5.59 17.59 0.71
C LYS A 115 -5.05 17.12 -0.63
N THR A 116 -5.88 16.47 -1.43
CA THR A 116 -5.54 16.11 -2.81
C THR A 116 -6.30 17.01 -3.80
N ARG A 117 -5.69 17.32 -4.95
CA ARG A 117 -6.42 17.98 -6.04
C ARG A 117 -7.59 17.14 -6.49
N ALA A 118 -8.68 17.80 -6.83
CA ALA A 118 -9.91 17.16 -7.26
C ALA A 118 -10.32 17.62 -8.67
N PRO A 119 -11.19 16.86 -9.37
CA PRO A 119 -11.79 17.34 -10.61
C PRO A 119 -12.71 18.53 -10.36
N TRP A 120 -12.81 19.44 -11.34
CA TRP A 120 -13.72 20.58 -11.30
C TRP A 120 -15.17 20.12 -11.01
N PRO A 121 -15.94 20.87 -10.19
CA PRO A 121 -15.65 22.19 -9.62
C PRO A 121 -14.82 22.19 -8.34
N LEU A 122 -14.43 21.01 -7.84
CA LEU A 122 -13.64 20.89 -6.62
C LEU A 122 -12.18 21.22 -6.92
N SER A 123 -11.59 22.17 -6.19
CA SER A 123 -10.16 22.45 -6.29
C SER A 123 -9.34 21.41 -5.53
N TYR A 124 -9.78 21.07 -4.32
CA TYR A 124 -9.15 20.10 -3.43
C TYR A 124 -10.20 19.29 -2.66
N THR A 125 -9.84 18.07 -2.28
CA THR A 125 -10.60 17.20 -1.36
C THR A 125 -9.71 16.86 -0.16
N GLU A 126 -10.26 17.00 1.04
CA GLU A 126 -9.60 16.57 2.27
C GLU A 126 -9.71 15.06 2.43
N VAL A 127 -8.58 14.42 2.76
CA VAL A 127 -8.46 13.01 3.10
C VAL A 127 -7.88 12.90 4.50
N ILE A 128 -8.56 12.13 5.34
CA ILE A 128 -8.07 11.72 6.65
C ILE A 128 -8.22 10.21 6.69
N ASP A 129 -7.12 9.49 6.85
CA ASP A 129 -7.16 8.03 6.90
C ASP A 129 -6.22 7.47 7.97
N LEU A 130 -6.54 6.27 8.42
CA LEU A 130 -5.72 5.46 9.30
C LEU A 130 -5.63 4.07 8.68
N LEU A 131 -4.45 3.74 8.17
CA LEU A 131 -4.15 2.46 7.54
C LEU A 131 -3.37 1.59 8.52
N GLU A 132 -3.68 0.31 8.57
CA GLU A 132 -2.91 -0.71 9.28
C GLU A 132 -2.18 -1.57 8.27
N TYR A 133 -0.89 -1.76 8.50
CA TYR A 133 0.00 -2.54 7.65
C TYR A 133 0.35 -3.84 8.33
N GLN A 134 0.21 -4.94 7.59
CA GLN A 134 0.59 -6.29 8.03
C GLN A 134 1.68 -6.81 7.10
N MET A 135 2.78 -7.28 7.70
CA MET A 135 3.87 -7.88 6.94
C MET A 135 3.46 -9.27 6.47
N LEU A 136 3.62 -9.54 5.18
CA LEU A 136 3.31 -10.84 4.60
C LEU A 136 4.55 -11.74 4.66
N ALA A 137 4.31 -13.05 4.74
CA ALA A 137 5.39 -14.02 4.62
C ALA A 137 5.97 -13.93 3.19
N SER A 138 7.27 -13.62 3.08
CA SER A 138 7.92 -13.45 1.78
C SER A 138 8.10 -14.80 1.08
N THR A 139 7.78 -14.85 -0.21
CA THR A 139 8.11 -15.97 -1.10
C THR A 139 9.24 -15.59 -2.04
N SER A 140 10.01 -16.54 -2.55
CA SER A 140 10.92 -16.22 -3.67
C SER A 140 10.08 -15.89 -4.92
N PRO A 141 10.31 -14.76 -5.63
CA PRO A 141 11.45 -13.84 -5.58
C PRO A 141 11.22 -12.51 -4.80
N GLU A 142 10.12 -12.39 -4.06
CA GLU A 142 9.88 -11.25 -3.17
C GLU A 142 10.83 -11.31 -1.98
N VAL A 143 11.49 -10.20 -1.70
CA VAL A 143 12.29 -10.05 -0.48
C VAL A 143 11.48 -9.38 0.64
N PHE A 144 10.40 -8.69 0.26
CA PHE A 144 9.48 -8.07 1.20
C PHE A 144 8.10 -7.84 0.56
N ALA A 145 7.05 -8.15 1.33
CA ALA A 145 5.69 -7.77 1.00
C ALA A 145 4.94 -7.31 2.26
N ALA A 146 4.09 -6.30 2.10
CA ALA A 146 3.16 -5.87 3.13
C ALA A 146 1.81 -5.54 2.51
N GLU A 147 0.75 -5.93 3.19
CA GLU A 147 -0.59 -5.46 2.88
C GLU A 147 -1.00 -4.35 3.82
N PHE A 148 -1.90 -3.49 3.38
CA PHE A 148 -2.50 -2.48 4.23
C PHE A 148 -3.98 -2.38 3.99
N SER A 149 -4.71 -2.07 5.05
CA SER A 149 -6.14 -1.85 4.99
C SER A 149 -6.55 -0.74 5.95
N GLN A 150 -7.72 -0.15 5.69
CA GLN A 150 -8.31 0.83 6.58
C GLN A 150 -8.65 0.23 7.95
N VAL A 151 -8.23 0.91 9.01
CA VAL A 151 -8.60 0.56 10.39
C VAL A 151 -10.12 0.73 10.57
N ALA A 152 -10.83 -0.36 10.87
CA ALA A 152 -12.28 -0.40 10.84
C ALA A 152 -12.97 0.55 11.85
N ASP A 153 -12.39 0.69 13.04
CA ASP A 153 -12.91 1.53 14.14
C ASP A 153 -12.45 3.00 14.08
N PHE A 154 -11.72 3.39 13.03
CA PHE A 154 -11.31 4.78 12.83
C PHE A 154 -12.46 5.65 12.31
N THR A 155 -13.12 6.36 13.22
CA THR A 155 -14.34 7.14 12.93
C THR A 155 -14.10 8.52 12.31
N SER A 156 -12.87 9.04 12.38
CA SER A 156 -12.53 10.38 11.87
C SER A 156 -12.19 10.40 10.38
N ARG A 157 -12.46 9.31 9.66
CA ARG A 157 -12.13 9.13 8.24
C ARG A 157 -12.85 10.15 7.36
N LYS A 158 -12.13 10.68 6.36
CA LYS A 158 -12.67 11.57 5.33
C LYS A 158 -12.09 11.28 3.96
N GLY A 159 -12.83 11.63 2.91
CA GLY A 159 -12.37 11.59 1.53
C GLY A 159 -12.42 10.21 0.87
N LEU A 160 -12.16 9.13 1.62
CA LEU A 160 -12.16 7.74 1.15
C LEU A 160 -13.17 6.89 1.95
N LYS A 161 -13.94 6.05 1.25
CA LYS A 161 -14.81 5.00 1.81
C LYS A 161 -14.09 3.67 1.98
N TYR A 162 -13.09 3.44 1.14
CA TYR A 162 -12.34 2.20 1.08
C TYR A 162 -10.93 2.51 0.60
N ASN A 163 -9.95 1.89 1.24
CA ASN A 163 -8.55 1.93 0.85
C ASN A 163 -7.86 0.67 1.39
N THR A 164 -7.45 -0.20 0.49
CA THR A 164 -6.61 -1.37 0.78
C THR A 164 -5.53 -1.46 -0.27
N GLY A 165 -4.48 -2.23 -0.03
CA GLY A 165 -3.47 -2.43 -1.04
C GLY A 165 -2.27 -3.20 -0.53
N GLN A 166 -1.22 -3.23 -1.34
CA GLN A 166 0.02 -3.88 -0.98
C GLN A 166 1.23 -3.13 -1.51
N LEU A 167 2.34 -3.31 -0.82
CA LEU A 167 3.67 -2.94 -1.25
C LEU A 167 4.50 -4.21 -1.37
N HIS A 168 5.18 -4.34 -2.50
CA HIS A 168 6.11 -5.43 -2.81
C HIS A 168 7.46 -4.86 -3.16
N ILE A 169 8.53 -5.45 -2.60
CA ILE A 169 9.91 -5.20 -2.98
C ILE A 169 10.50 -6.53 -3.43
N LEU A 170 10.99 -6.54 -4.67
CA LEU A 170 11.54 -7.73 -5.31
C LEU A 170 13.00 -7.48 -5.67
N ASP A 171 13.81 -8.53 -5.50
CA ASP A 171 15.16 -8.55 -6.04
C ASP A 171 15.09 -9.09 -7.48
N ASN A 172 15.43 -8.26 -8.47
CA ASN A 172 15.46 -8.72 -9.86
C ASN A 172 16.75 -9.45 -10.26
N GLN A 173 17.64 -9.73 -9.29
CA GLN A 173 18.95 -10.37 -9.43
C GLN A 173 19.97 -9.64 -10.31
N ALA A 174 19.58 -8.55 -10.96
CA ALA A 174 20.47 -7.61 -11.60
C ALA A 174 20.84 -6.51 -10.58
N ASP A 175 20.99 -5.28 -11.05
CA ASP A 175 21.44 -4.13 -10.25
C ASP A 175 20.31 -3.28 -9.68
N HIS A 176 19.07 -3.79 -9.63
CA HIS A 176 17.93 -3.01 -9.20
C HIS A 176 17.00 -3.75 -8.24
N TRP A 177 16.37 -2.97 -7.38
CA TRP A 177 15.16 -3.34 -6.68
C TRP A 177 13.96 -3.01 -7.57
N LEU A 178 12.99 -3.91 -7.62
CA LEU A 178 11.69 -3.62 -8.20
C LEU A 178 10.70 -3.35 -7.06
N ILE A 179 9.99 -2.24 -7.17
CA ILE A 179 8.88 -1.92 -6.27
C ILE A 179 7.58 -2.01 -7.05
N TYR A 180 6.62 -2.72 -6.47
CA TYR A 180 5.24 -2.69 -6.91
C TYR A 180 4.35 -2.26 -5.75
N PHE A 181 3.71 -1.12 -5.94
CA PHE A 181 2.67 -0.62 -5.05
C PHE A 181 1.34 -0.70 -5.78
N TYR A 182 0.32 -1.22 -5.11
CA TYR A 182 -1.05 -1.02 -5.56
C TYR A 182 -1.96 -0.62 -4.42
N SER A 183 -3.05 0.05 -4.78
CA SER A 183 -4.09 0.46 -3.86
C SER A 183 -5.44 0.42 -4.55
N ASP A 184 -6.40 -0.25 -3.92
CA ASP A 184 -7.78 -0.30 -4.31
C ASP A 184 -8.56 0.73 -3.46
N VAL A 185 -9.14 1.72 -4.15
CA VAL A 185 -9.73 2.89 -3.51
C VAL A 185 -11.17 3.09 -3.94
N ILE A 186 -12.04 3.42 -2.98
CA ILE A 186 -13.37 3.98 -3.25
C ILE A 186 -13.43 5.39 -2.63
N PRO A 187 -13.54 6.46 -3.43
CA PRO A 187 -13.70 7.82 -2.89
C PRO A 187 -15.06 7.98 -2.20
N ALA A 188 -15.13 8.86 -1.20
CA ALA A 188 -16.35 9.07 -0.42
C ALA A 188 -17.43 9.85 -1.18
N GLY A 189 -17.05 10.72 -2.11
CA GLY A 189 -17.98 11.54 -2.90
C GLY A 189 -18.63 10.81 -4.08
N GLU A 190 -19.65 11.43 -4.67
CA GLU A 190 -20.39 10.94 -5.85
C GLU A 190 -19.65 11.23 -7.17
N ILE A 191 -18.32 11.18 -7.15
CA ILE A 191 -17.52 11.40 -8.35
C ILE A 191 -17.41 10.08 -9.11
N LEU A 192 -17.66 10.11 -10.42
CA LEU A 192 -17.48 8.95 -11.27
C LEU A 192 -16.05 8.41 -11.11
N PRO A 193 -15.86 7.11 -10.82
CA PRO A 193 -14.53 6.54 -10.55
C PRO A 193 -13.50 6.80 -11.66
N ARG A 194 -13.94 6.79 -12.93
CA ARG A 194 -13.07 7.11 -14.08
C ARG A 194 -12.57 8.55 -14.06
N VAL A 195 -13.36 9.48 -13.55
CA VAL A 195 -13.01 10.89 -13.41
C VAL A 195 -12.10 11.10 -12.20
N ALA A 196 -12.36 10.40 -11.09
CA ALA A 196 -11.55 10.50 -9.88
C ALA A 196 -10.16 9.85 -10.02
N ALA A 197 -10.05 8.75 -10.77
CA ALA A 197 -8.85 7.92 -10.86
C ALA A 197 -7.51 8.69 -11.04
N PRO A 198 -7.34 9.59 -12.03
CA PRO A 198 -6.08 10.32 -12.19
C PRO A 198 -5.77 11.27 -11.02
N TYR A 199 -6.79 11.78 -10.33
CA TYR A 199 -6.64 12.68 -9.18
C TYR A 199 -6.29 11.95 -7.88
N ILE A 200 -6.54 10.64 -7.83
CA ILE A 200 -6.11 9.79 -6.72
C ILE A 200 -4.73 9.18 -7.01
N LEU A 201 -4.46 8.80 -8.27
CA LEU A 201 -3.18 8.22 -8.67
C LEU A 201 -2.02 9.22 -8.50
N ARG A 202 -2.16 10.44 -9.00
CA ARG A 202 -1.07 11.43 -9.06
C ARG A 202 -0.48 11.80 -7.69
N PRO A 203 -1.27 12.00 -6.61
CA PRO A 203 -0.75 12.12 -5.25
C PRO A 203 0.20 10.99 -4.85
N MET A 204 -0.19 9.73 -5.09
CA MET A 204 0.62 8.57 -4.74
C MET A 204 1.89 8.49 -5.59
N GLU A 205 1.80 8.82 -6.89
CA GLU A 205 2.97 8.95 -7.75
C GLU A 205 3.94 10.00 -7.22
N ASP A 206 3.46 11.20 -6.87
CA ASP A 206 4.31 12.28 -6.39
C ASP A 206 5.01 11.93 -5.06
N ILE A 207 4.31 11.26 -4.13
CA ILE A 207 4.90 10.74 -2.89
C ILE A 207 6.01 9.74 -3.21
N LEU A 208 5.72 8.68 -3.99
CA LEU A 208 6.69 7.61 -4.25
C LEU A 208 7.89 8.11 -5.07
N ARG A 209 7.67 9.04 -6.00
CA ARG A 209 8.76 9.69 -6.74
C ARG A 209 9.64 10.54 -5.82
N GLY A 210 9.07 11.29 -4.89
CA GLY A 210 9.84 12.02 -3.89
C GLY A 210 10.61 11.10 -2.95
N MET A 211 9.95 10.05 -2.47
CA MET A 211 10.50 9.04 -1.57
C MET A 211 11.72 8.34 -2.18
N PHE A 212 11.56 7.80 -3.39
CA PHE A 212 12.61 7.01 -4.04
C PHE A 212 13.50 7.82 -5.00
N ALA A 213 13.29 9.14 -5.09
CA ALA A 213 13.89 10.06 -6.07
C ALA A 213 13.91 9.50 -7.51
N LEU A 214 12.71 9.21 -8.03
CA LEU A 214 12.45 8.62 -9.35
C LEU A 214 12.32 9.66 -10.47
#